data_AF-A0A928IBI0-F1
#
_entry.id   AF-A0A928IBI0-F1
#
_cell.length_a   1.000
_cell.length_b   1.000
_cell.length_c   1.000
_cell.angle_alpha   90.00
_cell.angle_beta   90.00
_cell.angle_gamma   90.00
#
_symmetry.space_group_name_H-M   'P 1'
#
loop_
_entity.id
_entity.type
_entity.pdbx_description
1 polymer ?
#
loop_
_entity_poly.entity_id
_entity_poly.type
_entity_poly.pdbx_seq_one_letter_code
_entity_poly.pdbx_strand_id
1 'polypeptide(L)'
;MYRVEDYPQIKNNFYLTTRNAGASKKLKGDVGIIVCLMMRRPTDFPEAEKAEFHKALCKAGSWLEAEAKKYGTYLKLRYYYFRINVPQDADPRDGYKLMRDFFHRDSMDSIQEYYEERMKMDEMPFILVFDERARSFAMEQFPTYNSRVDEISVVFRDYGGKFSWGTIAHELLHQFGANDLYYPDAVEKCAKRYLKNSIMGIGGDRLDDLSAYLVGIKDTVSAESYYFLKETMWMTKELYSKAVKEAWKK
;
A
#
# COMPACT_ATOMS: atom_id res chain seq x y z
N MET A 1 -17.18 3.02 -19.96
CA MET A 1 -16.48 3.40 -18.72
C MET A 1 -17.50 4.06 -17.80
N TYR A 2 -17.42 3.82 -16.50
CA TYR A 2 -18.45 4.19 -15.53
C TYR A 2 -17.85 5.25 -14.59
N ARG A 3 -18.45 6.44 -14.50
CA ARG A 3 -18.11 7.42 -13.45
C ARG A 3 -18.90 7.07 -12.20
N VAL A 4 -18.23 6.86 -11.07
CA VAL A 4 -18.87 6.41 -9.83
C VAL A 4 -19.99 7.36 -9.39
N GLU A 5 -19.82 8.65 -9.66
CA GLU A 5 -20.76 9.72 -9.33
C GLU A 5 -22.13 9.52 -10.01
N ASP A 6 -22.16 8.83 -11.16
CA ASP A 6 -23.37 8.54 -11.93
C ASP A 6 -24.14 7.32 -11.39
N TYR A 7 -23.63 6.62 -10.36
CA TYR A 7 -24.21 5.39 -9.82
C TYR A 7 -24.42 5.47 -8.29
N PRO A 8 -25.48 6.16 -7.82
CA PRO A 8 -25.76 6.37 -6.40
C PRO A 8 -25.79 5.07 -5.58
N GLN A 9 -26.22 3.97 -6.19
CA GLN A 9 -26.36 2.67 -5.55
C GLN A 9 -25.04 2.03 -5.11
N ILE A 10 -23.90 2.40 -5.71
CA ILE A 10 -22.58 1.88 -5.32
C ILE A 10 -21.73 2.93 -4.60
N LYS A 11 -22.14 4.20 -4.57
CA LYS A 11 -21.32 5.31 -4.07
C LYS A 11 -20.88 5.14 -2.61
N ASN A 12 -21.67 4.42 -1.81
CA ASN A 12 -21.38 4.13 -0.40
C ASN A 12 -20.72 2.76 -0.18
N ASN A 13 -20.27 2.08 -1.25
CA ASN A 13 -19.57 0.81 -1.12
C ASN A 13 -18.27 1.00 -0.32
N PHE A 14 -18.01 0.10 0.63
CA PHE A 14 -16.82 0.10 1.48
C PHE A 14 -15.52 0.34 0.71
N TYR A 15 -15.29 -0.36 -0.41
CA TYR A 15 -14.05 -0.25 -1.18
C TYR A 15 -13.83 1.14 -1.77
N LEU A 16 -14.90 1.91 -2.01
CA LEU A 16 -14.77 3.27 -2.52
C LEU A 16 -14.44 4.28 -1.43
N THR A 17 -14.69 3.95 -0.16
CA THR A 17 -14.42 4.84 0.97
C THR A 17 -12.94 5.04 1.24
N THR A 18 -12.08 4.13 0.75
CA THR A 18 -10.62 4.21 0.93
C THR A 18 -9.92 5.04 -0.14
N ARG A 19 -10.64 5.46 -1.19
CA ARG A 19 -10.07 6.28 -2.26
C ARG A 19 -9.60 7.64 -1.71
N ASN A 20 -8.32 7.96 -1.89
CA ASN A 20 -7.66 9.11 -1.28
C ASN A 20 -7.69 9.12 0.27
N ALA A 21 -7.94 7.99 0.92
CA ALA A 21 -7.99 7.89 2.38
C ALA A 21 -6.67 7.38 3.00
N GLY A 22 -5.76 6.84 2.18
CA GLY A 22 -4.44 6.38 2.62
C GLY A 22 -3.49 7.53 2.96
N ALA A 23 -2.31 7.17 3.47
CA ALA A 23 -1.24 8.11 3.84
C ALA A 23 -0.76 8.94 2.63
N SER A 24 -0.94 8.45 1.41
CA SER A 24 -0.75 9.22 0.19
C SER A 24 -2.05 9.24 -0.62
N LYS A 25 -2.34 10.34 -1.30
CA LYS A 25 -3.67 10.53 -1.91
C LYS A 25 -3.75 9.84 -3.27
N LYS A 26 -2.75 10.02 -4.13
CA LYS A 26 -2.79 9.55 -5.52
C LYS A 26 -1.44 9.07 -6.02
N LEU A 27 -1.41 7.89 -6.62
CA LEU A 27 -0.23 7.33 -7.27
C LEU A 27 -0.06 7.91 -8.69
N LYS A 28 0.22 9.21 -8.78
CA LYS A 28 0.49 9.93 -10.03
C LYS A 28 1.39 11.13 -9.78
N GLY A 29 2.11 11.59 -10.80
CA GLY A 29 3.08 12.67 -10.66
C GLY A 29 4.49 12.19 -10.29
N ASP A 30 5.29 13.06 -9.71
CA ASP A 30 6.59 12.74 -9.12
C ASP A 30 6.37 12.26 -7.67
N VAL A 31 6.48 10.96 -7.43
CA VAL A 31 6.25 10.34 -6.11
C VAL A 31 7.57 9.86 -5.52
N GLY A 32 7.88 10.27 -4.29
CA GLY A 32 9.11 9.88 -3.59
C GLY A 32 8.87 8.87 -2.49
N ILE A 33 9.37 7.65 -2.65
CA ILE A 33 9.23 6.61 -1.62
C ILE A 33 10.34 6.76 -0.58
N ILE A 34 9.96 7.01 0.66
CA ILE A 34 10.87 7.02 1.81
C ILE A 34 11.06 5.57 2.27
N VAL A 35 12.27 5.07 2.08
CA VAL A 35 12.67 3.72 2.45
C VAL A 35 13.40 3.75 3.78
N CYS A 36 12.81 3.18 4.81
CA CYS A 36 13.41 3.07 6.13
C CYS A 36 13.91 1.64 6.36
N LEU A 37 15.23 1.46 6.30
CA LEU A 37 15.90 0.22 6.64
C LEU A 37 15.98 0.11 8.17
N MET A 38 15.19 -0.79 8.74
CA MET A 38 15.03 -0.96 10.18
C MET A 38 16.12 -1.91 10.72
N MET A 39 17.06 -1.34 11.45
CA MET A 39 18.27 -2.01 11.94
C MET A 39 18.08 -2.37 13.42
N ARG A 40 17.85 -3.64 13.74
CA ARG A 40 17.84 -4.15 15.13
C ARG A 40 19.23 -4.53 15.62
N ARG A 41 20.12 -4.84 14.68
CA ARG A 41 21.53 -5.15 14.90
C ARG A 41 22.39 -4.37 13.89
N PRO A 42 23.64 -4.02 14.26
CA PRO A 42 24.57 -3.37 13.32
C PRO A 42 24.82 -4.17 12.03
N THR A 43 24.61 -5.49 12.09
CA THR A 43 24.80 -6.43 10.97
C THR A 43 23.57 -6.60 10.08
N ASP A 44 22.42 -6.03 10.44
CA ASP A 44 21.22 -6.14 9.59
C ASP A 44 21.46 -5.40 8.26
N PHE A 45 20.83 -5.88 7.18
CA PHE A 45 21.04 -5.35 5.84
C PHE A 45 22.52 -5.23 5.42
N PRO A 46 23.27 -6.34 5.28
CA PRO A 46 24.54 -6.27 4.58
C PRO A 46 24.35 -5.74 3.14
N GLU A 47 25.44 -5.27 2.52
CA GLU A 47 25.33 -4.53 1.24
C GLU A 47 24.70 -5.36 0.10
N ALA A 48 24.90 -6.68 0.10
CA ALA A 48 24.27 -7.57 -0.89
C ALA A 48 22.74 -7.61 -0.74
N GLU A 49 22.26 -7.64 0.49
CA GLU A 49 20.87 -7.68 0.90
C GLU A 49 20.19 -6.32 0.63
N LYS A 50 20.89 -5.21 0.86
CA LYS A 50 20.44 -3.88 0.43
C LYS A 50 20.28 -3.81 -1.08
N ALA A 51 21.25 -4.35 -1.84
CA ALA A 51 21.19 -4.39 -3.29
C ALA A 51 20.05 -5.29 -3.80
N GLU A 52 19.80 -6.42 -3.13
CA GLU A 52 18.66 -7.30 -3.42
C GLU A 52 17.33 -6.58 -3.23
N PHE A 53 17.14 -5.94 -2.07
CA PHE A 53 15.95 -5.14 -1.79
C PHE A 53 15.78 -4.00 -2.80
N HIS A 54 16.84 -3.23 -3.05
CA HIS A 54 16.81 -2.13 -4.01
C HIS A 54 16.41 -2.62 -5.42
N LYS A 55 16.92 -3.77 -5.86
CA LYS A 55 16.53 -4.39 -7.14
C LYS A 55 15.04 -4.76 -7.17
N ALA A 56 14.52 -5.34 -6.09
CA ALA A 56 13.10 -5.68 -5.98
C ALA A 56 12.22 -4.43 -5.97
N LEU A 57 12.62 -3.37 -5.24
CA LEU A 57 11.91 -2.09 -5.20
C LEU A 57 11.91 -1.39 -6.56
N CYS A 58 13.05 -1.32 -7.25
CA CYS A 58 13.14 -0.76 -8.60
C CYS A 58 12.28 -1.52 -9.61
N LYS A 59 12.20 -2.85 -9.48
CA LYS A 59 11.30 -3.67 -10.32
C LYS A 59 9.83 -3.38 -10.00
N ALA A 60 9.45 -3.29 -8.73
CA ALA A 60 8.10 -2.94 -8.31
C ALA A 60 7.70 -1.56 -8.83
N GLY A 61 8.58 -0.57 -8.69
CA GLY A 61 8.31 0.77 -9.19
C GLY A 61 8.26 0.87 -10.71
N SER A 62 9.16 0.21 -11.43
CA SER A 62 9.09 0.16 -12.90
C SER A 62 7.80 -0.49 -13.40
N TRP A 63 7.30 -1.50 -12.68
CA TRP A 63 6.01 -2.11 -12.98
C TRP A 63 4.86 -1.11 -12.74
N LEU A 64 4.83 -0.40 -11.61
CA LEU A 64 3.83 0.64 -11.33
C LEU A 64 3.83 1.77 -12.37
N GLU A 65 5.01 2.28 -12.75
CA GLU A 65 5.15 3.30 -13.80
C GLU A 65 4.61 2.78 -15.15
N ALA A 66 4.87 1.52 -15.48
CA ALA A 66 4.34 0.89 -16.69
C ALA A 66 2.82 0.71 -16.65
N GLU A 67 2.24 0.30 -15.52
CA GLU A 67 0.78 0.20 -15.34
C GLU A 67 0.12 1.58 -15.47
N ALA A 68 0.64 2.62 -14.80
CA ALA A 68 0.13 3.98 -14.91
C ALA A 68 0.14 4.50 -16.35
N LYS A 69 1.22 4.21 -17.10
CA LYS A 69 1.34 4.58 -18.51
C LYS A 69 0.27 3.96 -19.40
N LYS A 70 -0.21 2.74 -19.12
CA LYS A 70 -1.32 2.11 -19.89
C LYS A 70 -2.60 2.93 -19.84
N TYR A 71 -2.80 3.69 -18.76
CA TYR A 71 -3.96 4.57 -18.57
C TYR A 71 -3.69 6.02 -19.02
N GLY A 72 -2.51 6.31 -19.57
CA GLY A 72 -2.11 7.67 -19.95
C GLY A 72 -1.75 8.56 -18.77
N THR A 73 -1.50 7.99 -17.59
CA THR A 73 -1.17 8.73 -16.37
C THR A 73 0.34 8.84 -16.20
N TYR A 74 0.83 10.06 -15.99
CA TYR A 74 2.23 10.29 -15.64
C TYR A 74 2.50 9.83 -14.21
N LEU A 75 3.53 8.99 -14.05
CA LEU A 75 4.05 8.56 -12.77
C LEU A 75 5.56 8.43 -12.89
N LYS A 76 6.28 9.05 -11.96
CA LYS A 76 7.73 8.89 -11.79
C LYS A 76 8.04 8.61 -10.33
N LEU A 77 8.70 7.49 -10.07
CA LEU A 77 9.09 7.08 -8.73
C LEU A 77 10.55 7.43 -8.44
N ARG A 78 10.82 7.93 -7.24
CA ARG A 78 12.16 8.15 -6.68
C ARG A 78 12.25 7.48 -5.31
N TYR A 79 13.45 7.10 -4.90
CA TYR A 79 13.66 6.36 -3.66
C TYR A 79 14.64 7.10 -2.74
N TYR A 80 14.26 7.29 -1.48
CA TYR A 80 15.05 8.00 -0.48
C TYR A 80 15.32 7.08 0.70
N TYR A 81 16.59 6.70 0.90
CA TYR A 81 16.97 5.69 1.89
C TYR A 81 17.38 6.30 3.22
N PHE A 82 16.82 5.78 4.30
CA PHE A 82 17.17 6.08 5.68
C PHE A 82 17.51 4.78 6.41
N ARG A 83 18.52 4.82 7.28
CA ARG A 83 18.83 3.73 8.20
C ARG A 83 18.36 4.12 9.58
N ILE A 84 17.51 3.31 10.18
CA ILE A 84 16.89 3.58 11.48
C ILE A 84 17.29 2.46 12.44
N ASN A 85 18.05 2.81 13.48
CA ASN A 85 18.33 1.86 14.56
C ASN A 85 17.09 1.75 15.45
N VAL A 86 16.62 0.52 15.66
CA VAL A 86 15.46 0.24 16.52
C VAL A 86 15.82 -0.79 17.60
N PRO A 87 15.13 -0.79 18.75
CA PRO A 87 15.32 -1.83 19.76
C PRO A 87 15.16 -3.24 19.19
N GLN A 88 15.91 -4.22 19.71
CA GLN A 88 15.83 -5.62 19.26
C GLN A 88 14.44 -6.23 19.41
N ASP A 89 13.68 -5.78 20.41
CA ASP A 89 12.32 -6.21 20.74
C ASP A 89 11.24 -5.31 20.14
N ALA A 90 11.60 -4.32 19.30
CA ALA A 90 10.63 -3.40 18.70
C ALA A 90 9.62 -4.17 17.84
N ASP A 91 8.33 -4.03 18.12
CA ASP A 91 7.28 -4.65 17.30
C ASP A 91 7.20 -3.93 15.94
N PRO A 92 7.32 -4.61 14.79
CA PRO A 92 7.15 -3.98 13.48
C PRO A 92 5.76 -3.36 13.28
N ARG A 93 4.76 -3.82 14.05
CA ARG A 93 3.41 -3.22 14.08
C ARG A 93 3.41 -1.85 14.74
N ASP A 94 4.42 -1.49 15.53
CA ASP A 94 4.58 -0.14 16.09
C ASP A 94 5.22 0.84 15.08
N GLY A 95 5.12 0.58 13.77
CA GLY A 95 5.80 1.33 12.72
C GLY A 95 5.74 2.85 12.84
N TYR A 96 4.56 3.42 13.12
CA TYR A 96 4.39 4.86 13.38
C TYR A 96 5.22 5.36 14.54
N LYS A 97 5.20 4.65 15.67
CA LYS A 97 5.98 5.04 16.85
C LYS A 97 7.47 5.07 16.50
N LEU A 98 7.95 4.04 15.80
CA LEU A 98 9.35 3.96 15.35
C LEU A 98 9.73 5.13 14.42
N MET A 99 8.85 5.49 13.50
CA MET A 99 9.05 6.61 12.58
C MET A 99 9.02 7.96 13.29
N ARG A 100 8.01 8.19 14.12
CA ARG A 100 7.83 9.38 14.95
C ARG A 100 9.07 9.65 15.80
N ASP A 101 9.54 8.61 16.49
CA ASP A 101 10.69 8.70 17.39
C ASP A 101 11.99 9.00 16.61
N PHE A 102 12.16 8.46 15.40
CA PHE A 102 13.33 8.71 14.55
C PHE A 102 13.33 10.08 13.88
N PHE A 103 12.21 10.49 13.28
CA PHE A 103 12.12 11.76 12.57
C PHE A 103 11.93 12.97 13.51
N HIS A 104 11.71 12.73 14.81
CA HIS A 104 11.45 13.75 15.83
C HIS A 104 10.28 14.67 15.44
N ARG A 105 9.17 14.05 15.03
CA ARG A 105 7.97 14.76 14.59
C ARG A 105 6.73 14.16 15.20
N ASP A 106 5.66 14.93 15.31
CA ASP A 106 4.48 14.54 16.07
C ASP A 106 3.53 13.62 15.28
N SER A 107 3.59 13.63 13.95
CA SER A 107 2.73 12.83 13.06
C SER A 107 3.39 12.42 11.74
N MET A 108 2.87 11.39 11.08
CA MET A 108 3.31 10.98 9.74
C MET A 108 3.05 12.08 8.71
N ASP A 109 1.87 12.70 8.74
CA ASP A 109 1.55 13.89 7.93
C ASP A 109 2.68 14.94 7.99
N SER A 110 3.16 15.27 9.20
CA SER A 110 4.21 16.28 9.37
C SER A 110 5.59 15.83 8.86
N ILE A 111 5.84 14.51 8.76
CA ILE A 111 7.03 13.95 8.12
C ILE A 111 6.86 14.03 6.60
N GLN A 112 5.70 13.66 6.06
CA GLN A 112 5.40 13.71 4.62
C GLN A 112 5.48 15.13 4.09
N GLU A 113 4.70 16.05 4.67
CA GLU A 113 4.66 17.46 4.24
C GLU A 113 6.06 18.06 4.20
N TYR A 114 6.88 17.78 5.23
CA TYR A 114 8.26 18.25 5.27
C TYR A 114 9.10 17.72 4.10
N TYR A 115 8.99 16.44 3.77
CA TYR A 115 9.77 15.86 2.68
C TYR A 115 9.18 16.15 1.30
N GLU A 116 7.87 16.29 1.15
CA GLU A 116 7.20 16.74 -0.06
C GLU A 116 7.71 18.13 -0.46
N GLU A 117 7.69 19.08 0.48
CA GLU A 117 8.21 20.44 0.27
C GLU A 117 9.71 20.44 -0.03
N ARG A 118 10.49 19.70 0.77
CA ARG A 118 11.96 19.70 0.66
C ARG A 118 12.44 19.02 -0.61
N MET A 119 11.81 17.92 -1.01
CA MET A 119 12.21 17.11 -2.16
C MET A 119 11.46 17.49 -3.44
N LYS A 120 10.44 18.35 -3.36
CA LYS A 120 9.56 18.76 -4.47
C LYS A 120 8.87 17.57 -5.12
N MET A 121 8.25 16.73 -4.30
CA MET A 121 7.49 15.56 -4.72
C MET A 121 6.00 15.81 -4.49
N ASP A 122 5.14 15.20 -5.31
CA ASP A 122 3.69 15.30 -5.20
C ASP A 122 3.13 14.46 -4.03
N GLU A 123 3.77 13.33 -3.73
CA GLU A 123 3.42 12.43 -2.62
C GLU A 123 4.69 11.75 -2.08
N MET A 124 4.75 11.49 -0.76
CA MET A 124 5.87 10.79 -0.12
C MET A 124 5.45 9.59 0.76
N PRO A 125 5.14 8.42 0.17
CA PRO A 125 4.82 7.19 0.91
C PRO A 125 6.04 6.64 1.68
N PHE A 126 5.81 5.88 2.76
CA PHE A 126 6.87 5.26 3.57
C PHE A 126 6.84 3.75 3.54
N ILE A 127 7.99 3.13 3.34
CA ILE A 127 8.15 1.69 3.53
C ILE A 127 9.15 1.41 4.65
N LEU A 128 8.71 0.65 5.65
CA LEU A 128 9.55 0.08 6.68
C LEU A 128 10.06 -1.26 6.19
N VAL A 129 11.37 -1.47 6.19
CA VAL A 129 11.96 -2.71 5.69
C VAL A 129 12.71 -3.37 6.82
N PHE A 130 12.39 -4.63 7.11
CA PHE A 130 13.08 -5.46 8.09
C PHE A 130 13.81 -6.61 7.38
N ASP A 131 15.06 -6.87 7.77
CA ASP A 131 15.89 -7.96 7.23
C ASP A 131 15.57 -9.29 7.93
N GLU A 132 14.30 -9.65 7.94
CA GLU A 132 13.76 -10.82 8.64
C GLU A 132 12.75 -11.54 7.75
N ARG A 133 12.51 -12.82 8.03
CA ARG A 133 11.50 -13.60 7.31
C ARG A 133 10.16 -13.46 8.01
N ALA A 134 9.20 -12.83 7.36
CA ALA A 134 7.85 -12.67 7.88
C ALA A 134 6.88 -12.36 6.73
N ARG A 135 5.58 -12.32 7.04
CA ARG A 135 4.58 -11.79 6.12
C ARG A 135 4.66 -10.28 6.11
N SER A 136 4.79 -9.68 4.92
CA SER A 136 4.65 -8.23 4.72
C SER A 136 3.19 -7.81 4.85
N PHE A 137 2.97 -6.57 5.27
CA PHE A 137 1.64 -6.03 5.48
C PHE A 137 1.65 -4.50 5.43
N ALA A 138 0.53 -3.91 5.05
CA ALA A 138 0.18 -2.54 5.34
C ALA A 138 -0.74 -2.52 6.56
N MET A 139 -0.54 -1.55 7.44
CA MET A 139 -1.35 -1.43 8.64
C MET A 139 -1.99 -0.05 8.72
N GLU A 140 -3.31 -0.03 8.88
CA GLU A 140 -4.04 1.17 9.31
C GLU A 140 -3.49 1.62 10.67
N GLN A 141 -2.75 2.73 10.70
CA GLN A 141 -2.48 3.44 11.94
C GLN A 141 -3.76 4.23 12.27
N PHE A 142 -4.33 3.97 13.45
CA PHE A 142 -5.52 4.65 13.98
C PHE A 142 -5.40 6.17 13.84
N PRO A 143 -6.53 6.89 13.63
CA PRO A 143 -6.49 8.24 13.08
C PRO A 143 -5.63 9.15 13.95
N THR A 144 -4.56 9.67 13.34
CA THR A 144 -3.98 10.93 13.77
C THR A 144 -5.08 11.99 13.70
N TYR A 145 -4.89 13.10 14.43
CA TYR A 145 -5.86 14.17 14.76
C TYR A 145 -6.82 14.67 13.64
N ASN A 146 -6.63 14.27 12.39
CA ASN A 146 -7.35 14.70 11.19
C ASN A 146 -8.15 13.60 10.45
N SER A 147 -8.51 12.47 11.09
CA SER A 147 -9.38 11.43 10.50
C SER A 147 -8.82 10.72 9.24
N ARG A 148 -7.52 10.82 8.97
CA ARG A 148 -6.83 10.05 7.93
C ARG A 148 -6.48 8.65 8.44
N VAL A 149 -6.50 7.67 7.55
CA VAL A 149 -5.98 6.33 7.82
C VAL A 149 -4.54 6.31 7.33
N ASP A 150 -3.60 6.48 8.24
CA ASP A 150 -2.18 6.45 7.90
C ASP A 150 -1.78 4.98 7.73
N GLU A 151 -1.81 4.47 6.50
CA GLU A 151 -1.28 3.14 6.21
C GLU A 151 0.24 3.21 6.01
N ILE A 152 0.98 2.43 6.82
CA ILE A 152 2.42 2.25 6.65
C ILE A 152 2.66 0.83 6.17
N SER A 153 3.43 0.69 5.08
CA SER A 153 3.86 -0.62 4.60
C SER A 153 5.06 -1.12 5.39
N VAL A 154 4.96 -2.36 5.85
CA VAL A 154 6.05 -3.11 6.46
C VAL A 154 6.42 -4.26 5.53
N VAL A 155 7.65 -4.24 5.04
CA VAL A 155 8.20 -5.20 4.08
C VAL A 155 9.24 -6.07 4.79
N PHE A 156 9.05 -7.38 4.64
CA PHE A 156 9.97 -8.42 5.09
C PHE A 156 10.49 -9.21 3.90
N ARG A 157 11.46 -10.09 4.15
CA ARG A 157 11.73 -11.20 3.25
C ARG A 157 10.57 -12.18 3.29
N ASP A 158 10.24 -12.76 2.14
CA ASP A 158 9.34 -13.89 2.09
C ASP A 158 9.93 -15.11 2.84
N TYR A 159 9.12 -16.15 3.01
CA TYR A 159 9.56 -17.39 3.67
C TYR A 159 10.69 -18.11 2.91
N GLY A 160 10.88 -17.80 1.62
CA GLY A 160 12.02 -18.24 0.81
C GLY A 160 13.29 -17.40 1.04
N GLY A 161 13.23 -16.36 1.86
CA GLY A 161 14.34 -15.49 2.22
C GLY A 161 14.61 -14.37 1.22
N LYS A 162 13.68 -14.06 0.31
CA LYS A 162 13.87 -13.04 -0.73
C LYS A 162 12.90 -11.87 -0.60
N PHE A 163 13.29 -10.71 -1.13
CA PHE A 163 12.35 -9.60 -1.31
C PHE A 163 11.55 -9.76 -2.61
N SER A 164 10.22 -9.80 -2.49
CA SER A 164 9.32 -9.93 -3.62
C SER A 164 8.89 -8.57 -4.15
N TRP A 165 9.17 -8.29 -5.43
CA TRP A 165 8.72 -7.06 -6.09
C TRP A 165 7.18 -6.94 -6.09
N GLY A 166 6.47 -8.06 -6.23
CA GLY A 166 5.00 -8.07 -6.25
C GLY A 166 4.42 -7.73 -4.90
N THR A 167 5.03 -8.22 -3.83
CA THR A 167 4.69 -7.85 -2.45
C THR A 167 4.96 -6.37 -2.21
N ILE A 168 6.13 -5.85 -2.60
CA ILE A 168 6.43 -4.42 -2.47
C ILE A 168 5.41 -3.57 -3.22
N ALA A 169 5.04 -3.94 -4.45
CA ALA A 169 4.03 -3.21 -5.22
C ALA A 169 2.64 -3.28 -4.56
N HIS A 170 2.24 -4.45 -4.07
CA HIS A 170 1.00 -4.65 -3.31
C HIS A 170 0.94 -3.76 -2.07
N GLU A 171 1.98 -3.78 -1.23
CA GLU A 171 2.01 -2.95 -0.03
C GLU A 171 2.05 -1.45 -0.36
N LEU A 172 2.73 -1.04 -1.43
CA LEU A 172 2.71 0.35 -1.86
C LEU A 172 1.31 0.80 -2.29
N LEU A 173 0.53 -0.04 -2.98
CA LEU A 173 -0.82 0.30 -3.43
C LEU A 173 -1.78 0.57 -2.26
N HIS A 174 -1.60 -0.13 -1.14
CA HIS A 174 -2.34 0.12 0.10
C HIS A 174 -2.21 1.57 0.58
N GLN A 175 -1.00 2.15 0.55
CA GLN A 175 -0.78 3.53 0.96
C GLN A 175 -1.55 4.58 0.14
N PHE A 176 -2.00 4.21 -1.07
CA PHE A 176 -2.83 5.03 -1.93
C PHE A 176 -4.31 4.64 -1.92
N GLY A 177 -4.72 3.75 -1.01
CA GLY A 177 -6.12 3.39 -0.76
C GLY A 177 -6.61 2.13 -1.48
N ALA A 178 -5.73 1.33 -2.09
CA ALA A 178 -6.12 0.00 -2.56
C ALA A 178 -6.45 -0.92 -1.37
N ASN A 179 -7.42 -1.82 -1.53
CA ASN A 179 -7.79 -2.77 -0.48
C ASN A 179 -7.41 -4.19 -0.87
N ASP A 180 -7.19 -5.06 0.12
CA ASP A 180 -7.11 -6.49 -0.13
C ASP A 180 -8.43 -7.00 -0.72
N LEU A 181 -8.32 -7.80 -1.77
CA LEU A 181 -9.45 -8.38 -2.48
C LEU A 181 -9.64 -9.87 -2.17
N TYR A 182 -9.14 -10.33 -1.03
CA TYR A 182 -9.20 -11.73 -0.62
C TYR A 182 -9.78 -11.98 0.78
N TYR A 183 -10.27 -10.95 1.45
CA TYR A 183 -11.00 -11.09 2.71
C TYR A 183 -12.39 -10.45 2.64
N PRO A 184 -13.43 -11.12 3.16
CA PRO A 184 -13.53 -12.57 3.40
C PRO A 184 -13.56 -13.39 2.08
N ASP A 185 -13.58 -14.72 2.14
CA ASP A 185 -13.61 -15.63 0.97
C ASP A 185 -14.66 -15.28 -0.09
N ALA A 186 -15.80 -14.72 0.31
CA ALA A 186 -16.85 -14.26 -0.60
C ALA A 186 -16.37 -13.10 -1.50
N VAL A 187 -15.56 -12.18 -0.96
CA VAL A 187 -14.87 -11.13 -1.72
C VAL A 187 -13.86 -11.75 -2.66
N GLU A 188 -13.05 -12.70 -2.19
CA GLU A 188 -12.05 -13.36 -3.04
C GLU A 188 -12.69 -14.01 -4.27
N LYS A 189 -13.80 -14.72 -4.08
CA LYS A 189 -14.57 -15.32 -5.18
C LYS A 189 -15.12 -14.27 -6.14
N CYS A 190 -15.63 -13.15 -5.61
CA CYS A 190 -16.13 -12.04 -6.42
C CYS A 190 -15.01 -11.36 -7.22
N ALA A 191 -13.87 -11.07 -6.58
CA ALA A 191 -12.69 -10.48 -7.19
C ALA A 191 -12.10 -11.38 -8.28
N LYS A 192 -12.00 -12.69 -8.04
CA LYS A 192 -11.57 -13.68 -9.06
C LYS A 192 -12.50 -13.70 -10.28
N ARG A 193 -13.81 -13.47 -10.09
CA ARG A 193 -14.79 -13.41 -11.19
C ARG A 193 -14.64 -12.15 -12.03
N TYR A 194 -14.57 -10.98 -11.40
CA TYR A 194 -14.65 -9.69 -12.09
C TYR A 194 -13.28 -9.03 -12.33
N LEU A 195 -12.42 -8.98 -11.32
CA LEU A 195 -11.19 -8.19 -11.35
C LEU A 195 -9.99 -8.99 -11.89
N LYS A 196 -10.05 -10.32 -11.82
CA LYS A 196 -9.16 -11.32 -12.46
C LYS A 196 -7.66 -11.06 -12.30
N ASN A 197 -7.01 -11.90 -11.50
CA ASN A 197 -5.56 -11.86 -11.24
C ASN A 197 -5.04 -10.53 -10.69
N SER A 198 -5.90 -9.77 -9.99
CA SER A 198 -5.51 -8.52 -9.34
C SER A 198 -4.36 -8.76 -8.38
N ILE A 199 -3.34 -7.88 -8.42
CA ILE A 199 -2.23 -7.86 -7.47
C ILE A 199 -2.70 -7.66 -6.03
N MET A 200 -3.89 -7.08 -5.83
CA MET A 200 -4.53 -6.96 -4.51
C MET A 200 -5.24 -8.24 -4.06
N GLY A 201 -5.24 -9.29 -4.89
CA GLY A 201 -5.73 -10.63 -4.57
C GLY A 201 -4.58 -11.63 -4.31
N ILE A 202 -4.90 -12.79 -3.74
CA ILE A 202 -3.91 -13.85 -3.52
C ILE A 202 -3.32 -14.33 -4.85
N GLY A 203 -2.00 -14.18 -5.00
CA GLY A 203 -1.23 -14.69 -6.13
C GLY A 203 -1.41 -13.92 -7.44
N GLY A 204 -2.04 -12.74 -7.41
CA GLY A 204 -2.19 -11.92 -8.60
C GLY A 204 -0.97 -11.05 -8.91
N ASP A 205 -0.88 -10.60 -10.16
CA ASP A 205 0.26 -9.85 -10.71
C ASP A 205 -0.16 -8.67 -11.61
N ARG A 206 -1.46 -8.37 -11.65
CA ARG A 206 -2.04 -7.35 -12.52
C ARG A 206 -2.64 -6.20 -11.71
N LEU A 207 -2.41 -4.95 -12.13
CA LEU A 207 -3.21 -3.84 -11.63
C LEU A 207 -4.60 -3.89 -12.29
N ASP A 208 -5.63 -4.19 -11.49
CA ASP A 208 -7.01 -4.17 -11.98
C ASP A 208 -7.59 -2.74 -12.00
N ASP A 209 -8.67 -2.55 -12.76
CA ASP A 209 -9.27 -1.24 -12.99
C ASP A 209 -9.91 -0.62 -11.73
N LEU A 210 -10.34 -1.43 -10.75
CA LEU A 210 -10.82 -0.90 -9.47
C LEU A 210 -9.64 -0.38 -8.67
N SER A 211 -8.59 -1.18 -8.49
CA SER A 211 -7.38 -0.76 -7.77
C SER A 211 -6.75 0.47 -8.41
N ALA A 212 -6.64 0.53 -9.75
CA ALA A 212 -6.15 1.71 -10.48
C ALA A 212 -7.01 2.98 -10.22
N TYR A 213 -8.33 2.82 -10.08
CA TYR A 213 -9.23 3.91 -9.73
C TYR A 213 -9.06 4.38 -8.28
N LEU A 214 -8.92 3.42 -7.35
CA LEU A 214 -8.74 3.70 -5.93
C LEU A 214 -7.44 4.46 -5.66
N VAL A 215 -6.34 4.06 -6.29
CA VAL A 215 -5.04 4.73 -6.13
C VAL A 215 -4.88 5.99 -6.98
N GLY A 216 -5.94 6.43 -7.67
CA GLY A 216 -5.93 7.68 -8.43
C GLY A 216 -5.14 7.67 -9.75
N ILE A 217 -4.71 6.50 -10.23
CA ILE A 217 -4.15 6.32 -11.58
C ILE A 217 -5.25 6.53 -12.63
N LYS A 218 -6.49 6.16 -12.30
CA LYS A 218 -7.65 6.22 -13.20
C LYS A 218 -8.80 7.00 -12.58
N ASP A 219 -9.57 7.70 -13.41
CA ASP A 219 -10.72 8.51 -12.96
C ASP A 219 -12.09 7.82 -13.13
N THR A 220 -12.13 6.64 -13.75
CA THR A 220 -13.37 5.87 -13.97
C THR A 220 -13.18 4.39 -13.67
N VAL A 221 -14.27 3.69 -13.36
CA VAL A 221 -14.27 2.24 -13.16
C VAL A 221 -14.72 1.51 -14.43
N SER A 222 -14.28 0.26 -14.60
CA SER A 222 -14.74 -0.60 -15.70
C SER A 222 -16.14 -1.18 -15.41
N ALA A 223 -16.74 -1.88 -16.38
CA ALA A 223 -17.99 -2.60 -16.16
C ALA A 223 -17.80 -3.70 -15.11
N GLU A 224 -16.68 -4.41 -15.18
CA GLU A 224 -16.30 -5.47 -14.24
C GLU A 224 -16.12 -4.93 -12.82
N SER A 225 -15.40 -3.81 -12.66
CA SER A 225 -15.29 -3.12 -11.37
C SER A 225 -16.65 -2.69 -10.83
N TYR A 226 -17.55 -2.19 -11.69
CA TYR A 226 -18.92 -1.84 -11.29
C TYR A 226 -19.69 -3.07 -10.77
N TYR A 227 -19.62 -4.22 -11.45
CA TYR A 227 -20.29 -5.44 -10.99
C TYR A 227 -19.69 -5.98 -9.69
N PHE A 228 -18.37 -5.92 -9.52
CA PHE A 228 -17.73 -6.23 -8.25
C PHE A 228 -18.28 -5.35 -7.11
N LEU A 229 -18.33 -4.04 -7.31
CA LEU A 229 -18.86 -3.10 -6.31
C LEU A 229 -20.34 -3.37 -6.01
N LYS A 230 -21.14 -3.71 -7.02
CA LYS A 230 -22.55 -4.05 -6.83
C LYS A 230 -22.72 -5.34 -6.01
N GLU A 231 -21.94 -6.39 -6.30
CA GLU A 231 -22.02 -7.67 -5.58
C GLU A 231 -21.43 -7.62 -4.17
N THR A 232 -20.58 -6.64 -3.88
CA THR A 232 -19.94 -6.45 -2.57
C THR A 232 -20.58 -5.35 -1.74
N MET A 233 -21.77 -4.87 -2.09
CA MET A 233 -22.49 -3.82 -1.33
C MET A 233 -22.81 -4.19 0.12
N TRP A 234 -22.83 -5.47 0.45
CA TRP A 234 -23.00 -5.97 1.81
C TRP A 234 -21.73 -5.86 2.67
N MET A 235 -20.58 -5.56 2.07
CA MET A 235 -19.31 -5.39 2.78
C MET A 235 -19.30 -4.10 3.59
N THR A 236 -18.91 -4.19 4.85
CA THR A 236 -18.71 -3.04 5.75
C THR A 236 -17.30 -3.07 6.34
N LYS A 237 -16.86 -1.94 6.91
CA LYS A 237 -15.55 -1.85 7.57
C LYS A 237 -15.42 -2.85 8.73
N GLU A 238 -16.49 -3.08 9.47
CA GLU A 238 -16.53 -4.02 10.60
C GLU A 238 -16.36 -5.46 10.13
N LEU A 239 -17.06 -5.85 9.05
CA LEU A 239 -16.95 -7.19 8.47
C LEU A 239 -15.55 -7.45 7.91
N TYR A 240 -14.99 -6.47 7.20
CA TYR A 240 -13.63 -6.53 6.69
C TYR A 240 -12.62 -6.66 7.83
N SER A 241 -12.69 -5.78 8.83
CA SER A 241 -11.80 -5.79 10.00
C SER A 241 -11.87 -7.10 10.78
N LYS A 242 -13.07 -7.68 10.90
CA LYS A 242 -13.26 -8.99 11.55
C LYS A 242 -12.60 -10.10 10.74
N ALA A 243 -12.82 -10.15 9.42
CA ALA A 243 -12.25 -11.17 8.55
C ALA A 243 -10.72 -11.11 8.55
N VAL A 244 -10.13 -9.92 8.50
CA VAL A 244 -8.68 -9.73 8.62
C VAL A 244 -8.19 -10.25 9.98
N LYS A 245 -8.79 -9.83 11.10
CA LYS A 245 -8.38 -10.32 12.43
C LYS A 245 -8.46 -11.83 12.59
N GLU A 246 -9.45 -12.48 12.00
CA GLU A 246 -9.59 -13.94 12.02
C GLU A 246 -8.52 -14.63 11.18
N ALA A 247 -8.14 -14.06 10.04
CA ALA A 247 -7.07 -14.58 9.20
C ALA A 247 -5.69 -14.50 9.87
N TRP A 248 -5.45 -13.47 10.67
CA TRP A 248 -4.19 -13.27 11.40
C TRP A 248 -4.04 -14.13 12.66
N LYS A 249 -5.11 -14.82 13.11
CA LYS A 249 -5.06 -15.80 14.21
C LYS A 249 -4.68 -17.21 13.75
N LYS A 250 -4.69 -17.47 12.45
CA LYS A 250 -4.33 -18.76 11.84
C LYS A 250 -2.86 -18.75 11.44
#